data_AF-A0A821LD73-F1
#
_entry.id   AF-A0A821LD73-F1
#
_cell.length_a   1.000
_cell.length_b   1.000
_cell.length_c   1.000
_cell.angle_alpha   90.00
_cell.angle_beta   90.00
_cell.angle_gamma   90.00
#
_symmetry.space_group_name_H-M   'P 1'
#
loop_
_entity.id
_entity.type
_entity.pdbx_description
1 polymer ?
#
loop_
_entity_poly.entity_id
_entity_poly.type
_entity_poly.pdbx_seq_one_letter_code
_entity_poly.pdbx_strand_id
1 'polypeptide(L)'
;MTENLYDQFLSLFKKTGSDVNQRQQNYVFFLQSAILTNEQYIKNVIQWIEKRFTNEQLIVIENFLNNLSSYNMKLNFQSLINNFDSIESIINIAINHLQQSTTTLRTIISYGSFLLKSIEYHPNKQTKELIQQFATKIIRK
;
A
#
# COMPACT_ATOMS: atom_id res chain seq x y z
N MET A 1 -2.23 -17.74 -6.57
CA MET A 1 -3.69 -17.68 -6.84
C MET A 1 -3.87 -17.63 -8.36
N THR A 2 -4.92 -18.23 -8.94
CA THR A 2 -5.17 -18.12 -10.40
C THR A 2 -5.95 -16.83 -10.71
N GLU A 3 -5.84 -16.33 -11.94
CA GLU A 3 -6.53 -15.10 -12.39
C GLU A 3 -8.06 -15.21 -12.21
N ASN A 4 -8.64 -16.36 -12.55
CA ASN A 4 -10.06 -16.64 -12.34
C ASN A 4 -10.49 -16.56 -10.86
N LEU A 5 -9.65 -17.03 -9.94
CA LEU A 5 -9.92 -16.95 -8.49
C LEU A 5 -9.84 -15.50 -7.99
N TYR A 6 -8.91 -14.72 -8.52
CA TYR A 6 -8.81 -13.29 -8.23
C TYR A 6 -10.04 -12.52 -8.71
N ASP A 7 -10.51 -12.76 -9.92
CA ASP A 7 -11.67 -12.05 -10.48
C ASP A 7 -12.97 -12.41 -9.74
N GLN A 8 -13.11 -13.67 -9.32
CA GLN A 8 -14.20 -14.09 -8.43
C GLN A 8 -14.13 -13.36 -7.09
N PHE A 9 -12.95 -13.31 -6.46
CA PHE A 9 -12.73 -12.55 -5.23
C PHE A 9 -13.11 -11.07 -5.41
N LEU A 10 -12.65 -10.43 -6.48
CA LEU A 10 -12.97 -9.04 -6.80
C LEU A 10 -14.47 -8.82 -6.98
N SER A 11 -15.18 -9.76 -7.61
CA SER A 11 -16.63 -9.68 -7.81
C SER A 11 -17.40 -9.74 -6.48
N LEU A 12 -16.93 -10.56 -5.53
CA LEU A 12 -17.49 -10.68 -4.18
C LEU A 12 -17.14 -9.45 -3.35
N PHE A 13 -15.92 -8.97 -3.47
CA PHE A 13 -15.41 -7.78 -2.80
C PHE A 13 -16.15 -6.50 -3.17
N LYS A 14 -16.48 -6.33 -4.45
CA LYS A 14 -17.28 -5.19 -4.93
C LYS A 14 -18.71 -5.20 -4.36
N LYS A 15 -19.22 -6.36 -3.94
CA LYS A 15 -20.55 -6.52 -3.35
C LYS A 15 -20.57 -6.32 -1.83
N THR A 16 -19.42 -6.32 -1.17
CA THR A 16 -19.32 -6.18 0.29
C THR A 16 -18.90 -4.75 0.71
N GLY A 17 -19.57 -4.22 1.73
CA GLY A 17 -19.00 -3.22 2.63
C GLY A 17 -19.67 -1.85 2.74
N SER A 18 -20.88 -1.78 3.31
CA SER A 18 -21.34 -0.55 3.99
C SER A 18 -20.71 -0.38 5.39
N ASP A 19 -20.25 -1.47 6.02
CA ASP A 19 -19.62 -1.48 7.35
C ASP A 19 -18.11 -1.15 7.30
N VAL A 20 -17.65 -0.34 8.27
CA VAL A 20 -16.26 0.15 8.37
C VAL A 20 -15.28 -0.95 8.75
N ASN A 21 -15.63 -1.82 9.70
CA ASN A 21 -14.75 -2.89 10.16
C ASN A 21 -14.50 -3.90 9.04
N GLN A 22 -15.55 -4.20 8.26
CA GLN A 22 -15.43 -5.00 7.05
C GLN A 22 -14.46 -4.35 6.07
N ARG A 23 -14.63 -3.06 5.73
CA ARG A 23 -13.72 -2.35 4.80
C ARG A 23 -12.28 -2.33 5.28
N GLN A 24 -12.05 -2.13 6.57
CA GLN A 24 -10.72 -2.13 7.20
C GLN A 24 -9.93 -3.43 6.92
N GLN A 25 -10.58 -4.59 7.05
CA GLN A 25 -9.97 -5.89 6.80
C GLN A 25 -9.90 -6.21 5.31
N ASN A 26 -10.98 -5.87 4.60
CA ASN A 26 -11.17 -6.16 3.20
C ASN A 26 -10.05 -5.58 2.32
N TYR A 27 -9.69 -4.30 2.47
CA TYR A 27 -8.65 -3.71 1.63
C TYR A 27 -7.29 -4.38 1.81
N VAL A 28 -6.99 -4.82 3.02
CA VAL A 28 -5.78 -5.59 3.34
C VAL A 28 -5.80 -6.95 2.63
N PHE A 29 -6.90 -7.70 2.74
CA PHE A 29 -7.03 -8.98 2.04
C PHE A 29 -6.96 -8.82 0.52
N PHE A 30 -7.51 -7.73 -0.02
CA PHE A 30 -7.48 -7.49 -1.44
C PHE A 30 -6.05 -7.26 -1.97
N LEU A 31 -5.23 -6.51 -1.23
CA LEU A 31 -3.82 -6.36 -1.55
C LEU A 31 -3.05 -7.69 -1.43
N GLN A 32 -3.30 -8.47 -0.38
CA GLN A 32 -2.66 -9.79 -0.22
C GLN A 32 -2.97 -10.72 -1.39
N SER A 33 -4.23 -10.77 -1.81
CA SER A 33 -4.68 -11.54 -2.98
C SER A 33 -3.94 -11.12 -4.26
N ALA A 34 -3.78 -9.81 -4.48
CA ALA A 34 -3.05 -9.30 -5.62
C ALA A 34 -1.57 -9.72 -5.63
N ILE A 35 -0.91 -9.66 -4.47
CA ILE A 35 0.48 -10.08 -4.29
C ILE A 35 0.68 -11.56 -4.62
N LEU A 36 -0.29 -12.42 -4.31
CA LEU A 36 -0.24 -13.85 -4.59
C LEU A 36 -0.58 -14.21 -6.05
N THR A 37 -0.80 -13.22 -6.92
CA THR A 37 -1.23 -13.42 -8.31
C THR A 37 -0.15 -12.96 -9.30
N ASN A 38 -0.07 -11.66 -9.59
CA ASN A 38 0.97 -11.07 -10.45
C ASN A 38 1.11 -9.55 -10.23
N GLU A 39 2.15 -8.93 -10.81
CA GLU A 39 2.43 -7.50 -10.65
C GLU A 39 1.32 -6.58 -11.20
N GLN A 40 0.66 -6.98 -12.28
CA GLN A 40 -0.42 -6.20 -12.89
C GLN A 40 -1.61 -6.06 -11.94
N TYR A 41 -1.97 -7.13 -11.22
CA TYR A 41 -3.02 -7.10 -10.22
C TYR A 41 -2.64 -6.24 -9.02
N ILE A 42 -1.39 -6.28 -8.57
CA ILE A 42 -0.90 -5.38 -7.50
C ILE A 42 -1.16 -3.93 -7.88
N LYS A 43 -0.78 -3.54 -9.11
CA LYS A 43 -1.04 -2.19 -9.63
C LYS A 43 -2.53 -1.85 -9.65
N ASN A 44 -3.34 -2.74 -10.20
CA ASN A 44 -4.78 -2.54 -10.29
C ASN A 44 -5.43 -2.36 -8.90
N VAL A 45 -4.99 -3.13 -7.89
CA VAL A 45 -5.50 -3.02 -6.52
C VAL A 45 -5.08 -1.71 -5.88
N ILE A 46 -3.79 -1.36 -5.93
CA ILE A 46 -3.30 -0.14 -5.30
C ILE A 46 -4.02 1.08 -5.88
N GLN A 47 -4.18 1.15 -7.20
CA GLN A 47 -4.93 2.23 -7.86
C GLN A 47 -6.43 2.24 -7.48
N TRP A 48 -7.03 1.06 -7.31
CA TRP A 48 -8.42 0.96 -6.90
C TRP A 48 -8.62 1.42 -5.44
N ILE A 49 -7.69 1.07 -4.56
CA ILE A 49 -7.69 1.48 -3.14
C ILE A 49 -7.47 2.99 -3.06
N GLU A 50 -6.49 3.53 -3.79
CA GLU A 50 -6.21 4.97 -3.88
C GLU A 50 -7.48 5.79 -4.17
N LYS A 51 -8.24 5.40 -5.21
CA LYS A 51 -9.47 6.09 -5.62
C LYS A 51 -10.56 6.09 -4.54
N ARG A 52 -10.61 5.05 -3.69
CA ARG A 52 -11.60 4.96 -2.62
C ARG A 52 -11.19 5.68 -1.35
N PHE A 53 -9.89 5.73 -1.09
CA PHE A 53 -9.34 6.35 0.12
C PHE A 53 -9.63 7.85 0.21
N THR A 54 -9.88 8.52 -0.91
CA THR A 54 -10.32 9.93 -0.92
C THR A 54 -11.54 10.18 -0.02
N ASN A 55 -12.47 9.23 0.07
CA ASN A 55 -13.72 9.35 0.85
C ASN A 55 -13.83 8.31 1.97
N GLU A 56 -12.75 7.60 2.26
CA GLU A 56 -12.78 6.53 3.26
C GLU A 56 -12.53 7.10 4.66
N GLN A 57 -13.01 6.37 5.68
CA GLN A 57 -12.64 6.72 7.03
C GLN A 57 -11.15 6.48 7.26
N LEU A 58 -10.46 7.47 7.81
CA LEU A 58 -9.97 7.21 9.16
C LEU A 58 -9.00 6.04 9.36
N ILE A 59 -9.42 5.29 10.36
CA ILE A 59 -8.96 3.99 10.80
C ILE A 59 -8.72 2.97 9.68
N VAL A 60 -9.45 3.05 8.57
CA VAL A 60 -9.30 2.13 7.44
C VAL A 60 -8.00 2.42 6.68
N ILE A 61 -7.69 3.70 6.45
CA ILE A 61 -6.47 4.15 5.77
C ILE A 61 -5.25 3.83 6.63
N GLU A 62 -5.32 4.10 7.94
CA GLU A 62 -4.23 3.78 8.87
C GLU A 62 -3.94 2.28 8.92
N ASN A 63 -4.99 1.46 9.03
CA ASN A 63 -4.85 0.01 9.03
C ASN A 63 -4.17 -0.48 7.74
N PHE A 64 -4.56 0.06 6.59
CA PHE A 64 -3.95 -0.30 5.32
C PHE A 64 -2.46 0.05 5.28
N LEU A 65 -2.08 1.28 5.67
CA LEU A 65 -0.68 1.71 5.69
C LEU A 65 0.20 0.89 6.64
N ASN A 66 -0.31 0.57 7.84
CA ASN A 66 0.38 -0.28 8.80
C ASN A 66 0.64 -1.68 8.20
N ASN A 67 -0.34 -2.25 7.51
CA ASN A 67 -0.21 -3.56 6.88
C ASN A 67 0.63 -3.54 5.60
N LEU A 68 0.67 -2.42 4.86
CA LEU A 68 1.51 -2.27 3.66
C LEU A 68 2.98 -2.55 3.97
N SER A 69 3.47 -2.09 5.12
CA SER A 69 4.84 -2.37 5.59
C SER A 69 5.12 -3.87 5.75
N SER A 70 4.13 -4.63 6.23
CA SER A 70 4.25 -6.07 6.48
C SER A 70 4.25 -6.90 5.20
N TYR A 71 3.61 -6.39 4.13
CA TYR A 71 3.57 -7.09 2.85
C TYR A 71 4.70 -6.71 1.91
N ASN A 72 5.46 -5.67 2.24
CA ASN A 72 6.46 -5.17 1.33
C ASN A 72 7.72 -6.05 1.23
N MET A 73 7.92 -7.01 2.15
CA MET A 73 8.89 -8.11 1.95
C MET A 73 8.41 -9.12 0.90
N LYS A 74 7.10 -9.22 0.67
CA LYS A 74 6.48 -10.13 -0.32
C LYS A 74 6.21 -9.42 -1.64
N LEU A 75 6.02 -8.11 -1.62
CA LEU A 75 6.06 -7.27 -2.82
C LEU A 75 7.51 -7.28 -3.32
N ASN A 76 7.72 -7.82 -4.51
CA ASN A 76 8.99 -7.62 -5.20
C ASN A 76 9.24 -6.10 -5.31
N PHE A 77 10.48 -5.65 -5.07
CA PHE A 77 10.85 -4.24 -5.20
C PHE A 77 10.52 -3.66 -6.58
N GLN A 78 10.50 -4.49 -7.63
CA GLN A 78 10.05 -4.07 -8.96
C GLN A 78 8.57 -3.68 -8.97
N SER A 79 7.70 -4.50 -8.35
CA SER A 79 6.29 -4.18 -8.17
C SER A 79 6.08 -2.91 -7.35
N LEU A 80 6.92 -2.68 -6.34
CA LEU A 80 6.87 -1.46 -5.54
C LEU A 80 7.18 -0.21 -6.37
N ILE A 81 8.27 -0.24 -7.16
CA ILE A 81 8.69 0.89 -8.01
C ILE A 81 7.58 1.28 -8.99
N ASN A 82 6.93 0.27 -9.60
CA ASN A 82 5.83 0.48 -10.53
C ASN A 82 4.58 1.15 -9.89
N ASN A 83 4.55 1.29 -8.56
CA ASN A 83 3.42 1.79 -7.79
C ASN A 83 3.75 2.98 -6.88
N PHE A 84 4.93 3.59 -7.00
CA PHE A 84 5.33 4.72 -6.15
C PHE A 84 4.33 5.87 -6.15
N ASP A 85 3.84 6.27 -7.32
CA ASP A 85 2.93 7.42 -7.44
C ASP A 85 1.62 7.18 -6.66
N SER A 86 1.02 6.00 -6.82
CA SER A 86 -0.21 5.65 -6.10
C SER A 86 0.02 5.48 -4.60
N ILE A 87 1.16 4.91 -4.18
CA ILE A 87 1.50 4.80 -2.75
C ILE A 87 1.72 6.18 -2.15
N GLU A 88 2.42 7.08 -2.85
CA GLU A 88 2.60 8.46 -2.41
C GLU A 88 1.26 9.19 -2.31
N SER A 89 0.37 8.99 -3.29
CA SER A 89 -0.98 9.54 -3.28
C SER A 89 -1.77 9.08 -2.05
N ILE A 90 -1.74 7.77 -1.75
CA ILE A 90 -2.35 7.21 -0.53
C ILE A 90 -1.76 7.85 0.74
N ILE A 91 -0.44 8.03 0.81
CA ILE A 91 0.22 8.70 1.94
C ILE A 91 -0.24 10.16 2.04
N ASN A 92 -0.34 10.90 0.93
CA ASN A 92 -0.82 12.29 0.95
C ASN A 92 -2.28 12.39 1.39
N ILE A 93 -3.14 11.47 0.91
CA ILE A 93 -4.54 11.36 1.36
C ILE A 93 -4.56 11.13 2.87
N ALA A 94 -3.73 10.21 3.37
CA ALA A 94 -3.62 9.92 4.78
C ALA A 94 -3.19 11.17 5.56
N ILE A 95 -2.11 11.86 5.17
CA ILE A 95 -1.64 13.10 5.82
C ILE A 95 -2.74 14.16 5.89
N ASN A 96 -3.47 14.36 4.79
CA ASN A 96 -4.52 15.37 4.67
C ASN A 96 -5.76 15.03 5.50
N HIS A 97 -6.18 13.75 5.51
CA HIS A 97 -7.31 13.28 6.33
C HIS A 97 -6.97 13.21 7.82
N LEU A 98 -5.74 12.86 8.16
CA LEU A 98 -5.30 12.59 9.54
C LEU A 98 -4.89 13.82 10.34
N GLN A 99 -5.00 15.03 9.76
CA GLN A 99 -4.52 16.26 10.39
C GLN A 99 -3.09 16.13 10.96
N GLN A 100 -2.20 15.43 10.24
CA GLN A 100 -0.81 15.19 10.67
C GLN A 100 -0.67 14.68 12.12
N SER A 101 -1.56 13.78 12.56
CA SER A 101 -1.42 13.21 13.90
C SER A 101 -0.06 12.52 14.08
N THR A 102 0.44 12.50 15.32
CA THR A 102 1.70 11.81 15.66
C THR A 102 1.70 10.34 15.23
N THR A 103 0.52 9.69 15.26
CA THR A 103 0.33 8.30 14.82
C THR A 103 0.56 8.16 13.32
N THR A 104 0.00 9.06 12.52
CA THR A 104 0.16 9.09 11.07
C THR A 104 1.60 9.28 10.65
N LEU A 105 2.25 10.29 11.23
CA LEU A 105 3.67 10.57 10.98
C LEU A 105 4.51 9.35 11.36
N ARG A 106 4.22 8.72 12.51
CA ARG A 106 4.88 7.48 12.92
C ARG A 106 4.69 6.36 11.90
N THR A 107 3.47 6.11 11.42
CA THR A 107 3.21 5.08 10.41
C THR A 107 3.97 5.35 9.11
N ILE A 108 3.99 6.59 8.62
CA ILE A 108 4.70 6.97 7.40
C ILE A 108 6.21 6.83 7.58
N ILE A 109 6.76 7.33 8.68
CA ILE A 109 8.19 7.22 9.00
C ILE A 109 8.59 5.76 9.18
N SER A 110 7.75 4.94 9.82
CA SER A 110 7.98 3.50 9.97
C SER A 110 8.02 2.81 8.60
N TYR A 111 7.12 3.16 7.68
CA TYR A 111 7.12 2.62 6.32
C TYR A 111 8.38 3.03 5.54
N GLY A 112 8.76 4.30 5.57
CA GLY A 112 10.01 4.76 4.93
C GLY A 112 11.27 4.13 5.52
N SER A 113 11.34 4.04 6.86
CA SER A 113 12.47 3.40 7.55
C SER A 113 12.58 1.91 7.19
N PHE A 114 11.44 1.25 7.06
CA PHE A 114 11.39 -0.13 6.58
C PHE A 114 11.96 -0.25 5.17
N LEU A 115 11.53 0.61 4.23
CA LEU A 115 12.04 0.60 2.84
C LEU A 115 13.57 0.73 2.79
N LEU A 116 14.13 1.64 3.58
CA LEU A 116 15.58 1.85 3.66
C LEU A 116 16.31 0.62 4.19
N LYS A 117 15.77 -0.05 5.22
CA LYS A 117 16.36 -1.28 5.77
C LYS A 117 16.27 -2.43 4.77
N SER A 118 15.12 -2.61 4.13
CA SER A 118 14.89 -3.74 3.23
C SER A 118 15.71 -3.64 1.94
N ILE A 119 15.99 -2.43 1.46
CA ILE A 119 16.74 -2.24 0.21
C ILE A 119 18.26 -2.29 0.37
N GLU A 120 18.77 -2.31 1.61
CA GLU A 120 20.21 -2.24 1.92
C GLU A 120 21.01 -3.31 1.15
N TYR A 121 20.46 -4.53 1.08
CA TYR A 121 21.08 -5.72 0.49
C TYR A 121 20.65 -6.00 -0.96
N HIS A 122 19.96 -5.09 -1.62
CA HIS A 122 19.48 -5.33 -2.98
C HIS A 122 20.65 -5.30 -4.00
N PRO A 123 20.77 -6.30 -4.88
CA PRO A 123 21.92 -6.41 -5.79
C PRO A 123 21.91 -5.33 -6.89
N ASN A 124 20.74 -4.84 -7.28
CA ASN A 124 20.62 -3.79 -8.30
C ASN A 124 20.74 -2.39 -7.67
N LYS A 125 21.79 -1.66 -8.07
CA LYS A 125 22.09 -0.29 -7.61
C LYS A 125 21.01 0.73 -8.00
N GLN A 126 20.48 0.66 -9.22
CA GLN A 126 19.46 1.60 -9.70
C GLN A 126 18.14 1.44 -8.93
N THR A 127 17.69 0.19 -8.73
CA THR A 127 16.54 -0.13 -7.88
C THR A 127 16.73 0.42 -6.46
N LYS A 128 17.96 0.28 -5.92
CA LYS A 128 18.32 0.80 -4.60
C LYS A 128 18.18 2.31 -4.50
N GLU A 129 18.75 3.05 -5.45
CA GLU A 129 18.67 4.51 -5.49
C GLU A 129 17.22 5.01 -5.60
N LEU A 130 16.41 4.40 -6.47
CA LEU A 130 14.99 4.77 -6.63
C LEU A 130 14.19 4.59 -5.33
N ILE A 131 14.35 3.45 -4.65
CA ILE A 131 13.64 3.17 -3.40
C ILE A 131 14.16 4.05 -2.27
N GLN A 132 15.46 4.32 -2.21
CA GLN A 132 16.02 5.24 -1.21
C GLN A 132 15.51 6.68 -1.39
N GLN A 133 15.44 7.16 -2.63
CA GLN A 133 14.88 8.47 -2.94
C GLN A 133 13.40 8.55 -2.53
N PHE A 134 12.61 7.54 -2.91
CA PHE A 134 11.20 7.46 -2.53
C PHE A 134 11.02 7.42 -1.00
N ALA A 135 11.74 6.54 -0.30
CA ALA A 135 11.69 6.41 1.15
C ALA A 135 12.08 7.71 1.86
N THR A 136 13.14 8.38 1.40
CA THR A 136 13.58 9.66 1.95
C THR A 136 12.54 10.76 1.70
N LYS A 137 11.91 10.76 0.52
CA LYS A 137 10.84 11.70 0.17
C LYS A 137 9.66 11.58 1.12
N ILE A 138 9.19 10.37 1.41
CA ILE A 138 8.03 10.17 2.29
C ILE A 138 8.34 10.46 3.77
N ILE A 139 9.57 10.18 4.25
CA ILE A 139 9.98 10.49 5.64
C ILE A 139 10.04 12.00 5.89
N ARG A 140 10.35 12.80 4.86
CA ARG A 140 10.50 14.26 4.95
C ARG A 140 9.21 15.05 4.73
N LYS A 141 8.08 14.38 4.46
CA LYS A 141 6.76 15.03 4.37
C LYS A 141 6.25 15.40 5.75
#